data_AF-A0A452S0Q3-F1
#
_entry.id   AF-A0A452S0Q3-F1
#
_cell.length_a   1.000
_cell.length_b   1.000
_cell.length_c   1.000
_cell.angle_alpha   90.00
_cell.angle_beta   90.00
_cell.angle_gamma   90.00
#
_symmetry.space_group_name_H-M   'P 1'
#
loop_
_entity.id
_entity.type
_entity.pdbx_description
1 polymer ?
#
loop_
_entity_poly.entity_id
_entity_poly.type
_entity_poly.pdbx_seq_one_letter_code
_entity_poly.pdbx_strand_id
1 'polypeptide(L)'
;MLKTVAQSQQLETNSQRDFKVVLLTEVDKLTKDAQHALRRTMEKYMSTCRLILCCNSTSKVIPPIRSRCLAVRVPAPSIEDICHVLSTVCKKEGLNLPSQLAQRLAEKSCRNLRKALLMCEACRVQQYPFTADQEIPETDWEVYLRETANAIVSQQTPQRLLEVRGRLYELLTHCIPPEIIMKVI
;
A
#
# COMPACT_ATOMS: atom_id res chain seq x y z
N MET A 1 -13.70 21.45 -6.65
CA MET A 1 -13.82 20.22 -5.83
C MET A 1 -13.66 20.53 -4.34
N LEU A 2 -12.44 20.66 -3.79
CA LEU A 2 -12.25 20.91 -2.33
C LEU A 2 -12.93 22.19 -1.79
N LYS A 3 -12.87 23.30 -2.54
CA LYS A 3 -13.55 24.56 -2.16
C LYS A 3 -15.07 24.40 -2.05
N THR A 4 -15.66 23.61 -2.94
CA THR A 4 -17.11 23.36 -3.01
C THR A 4 -17.58 22.50 -1.84
N VAL A 5 -16.80 21.48 -1.47
CA VAL A 5 -17.08 20.61 -0.32
C VAL A 5 -16.94 21.36 1.02
N ALA A 6 -15.99 22.29 1.09
CA ALA A 6 -15.79 23.15 2.26
C ALA A 6 -16.86 24.26 2.39
N GLN A 7 -17.50 24.66 1.29
CA GLN A 7 -18.51 25.73 1.27
C GLN A 7 -19.96 25.25 1.47
N SER A 8 -20.27 23.97 1.27
CA SER A 8 -21.62 23.47 1.50
C SER A 8 -21.95 23.47 2.99
N GLN A 9 -23.03 24.13 3.42
CA GLN A 9 -23.55 24.03 4.79
C GLN A 9 -24.26 22.68 4.99
N GLN A 10 -24.10 22.06 6.15
CA GLN A 10 -24.91 20.92 6.57
C GLN A 10 -26.29 21.44 7.04
N LEU A 11 -27.35 20.78 6.57
CA LEU A 11 -28.75 21.14 6.84
C LEU A 11 -29.31 20.51 8.14
N GLU A 12 -28.56 19.67 8.85
CA GLU A 12 -29.06 18.90 10.00
C GLU A 12 -28.22 19.12 11.27
N THR A 13 -28.86 19.68 12.30
CA THR A 13 -28.21 20.39 13.41
C THR A 13 -28.28 19.70 14.78
N ASN A 14 -28.52 18.38 14.87
CA ASN A 14 -28.86 17.81 16.19
C ASN A 14 -28.00 16.66 16.75
N SER A 15 -26.96 16.18 16.07
CA SER A 15 -26.04 15.18 16.67
C SER A 15 -24.64 15.08 16.03
N GLN A 16 -24.36 15.83 14.96
CA GLN A 16 -23.08 15.78 14.28
C GLN A 16 -22.21 16.98 14.67
N ARG A 17 -20.92 16.72 14.91
CA ARG A 17 -19.94 17.76 15.22
C ARG A 17 -19.93 18.82 14.10
N ASP A 18 -19.75 20.09 14.46
CA ASP A 18 -19.83 21.26 13.56
C ASP A 18 -18.70 21.36 12.51
N PHE A 19 -17.98 20.27 12.21
CA PHE A 19 -16.88 20.26 11.26
C PHE A 19 -16.98 19.07 10.31
N LYS A 20 -16.58 19.31 9.05
CA LYS A 20 -16.42 18.26 8.04
C LYS A 20 -15.04 17.64 8.13
N VAL A 21 -14.92 16.36 7.76
CA VAL A 21 -13.61 15.69 7.66
C VAL A 21 -13.28 15.45 6.20
N VAL A 22 -12.10 15.87 5.77
CA VAL A 22 -11.56 15.64 4.43
C VAL A 22 -10.34 14.73 4.55
N LEU A 23 -10.44 13.52 4.00
CA LEU A 23 -9.34 12.57 3.90
C LEU A 23 -8.63 12.77 2.57
N LEU A 24 -7.33 13.07 2.63
CA LEU A 24 -6.45 13.12 1.45
C LEU A 24 -5.47 11.95 1.55
N THR A 25 -5.53 11.07 0.57
CA THR A 25 -4.62 9.93 0.43
C THR A 25 -3.44 10.27 -0.48
N GLU A 26 -2.28 9.63 -0.25
CA GLU A 26 -1.07 9.77 -1.07
C GLU A 26 -0.57 11.22 -1.18
N VAL A 27 -0.61 11.96 -0.07
CA VAL A 27 -0.18 13.37 -0.01
C VAL A 27 1.30 13.55 -0.40
N ASP A 28 2.11 12.49 -0.27
CA ASP A 28 3.51 12.44 -0.68
C ASP A 28 3.73 12.47 -2.19
N LYS A 29 2.69 12.21 -3.00
CA LYS A 29 2.72 12.37 -4.47
C LYS A 29 2.34 13.78 -4.93
N LEU A 30 1.87 14.64 -4.03
CA LEU A 30 1.51 16.02 -4.39
C LEU A 30 2.74 16.87 -4.67
N THR A 31 2.65 17.70 -5.70
CA THR A 31 3.68 18.71 -6.02
C THR A 31 3.82 19.73 -4.88
N LYS A 32 5.00 20.35 -4.76
CA LYS A 32 5.26 21.36 -3.72
C LYS A 32 4.25 22.51 -3.78
N ASP A 33 3.90 22.96 -4.97
CA ASP A 33 2.91 24.03 -5.16
C ASP A 33 1.51 23.62 -4.69
N ALA A 34 1.11 22.37 -4.99
CA ALA A 34 -0.16 21.83 -4.49
C ALA A 34 -0.17 21.71 -2.96
N GLN A 35 0.96 21.31 -2.35
CA GLN A 35 1.10 21.30 -0.90
C GLN A 35 1.04 22.72 -0.29
N HIS A 36 1.64 23.72 -0.95
CA HIS A 36 1.52 25.13 -0.52
C HIS A 36 0.07 25.65 -0.64
N ALA A 37 -0.66 25.28 -1.69
CA ALA A 37 -2.07 25.61 -1.85
C ALA A 37 -2.94 24.91 -0.80
N LEU A 38 -2.63 23.64 -0.48
CA LEU A 38 -3.30 22.87 0.56
C LEU A 38 -3.11 23.53 1.93
N ARG A 39 -1.88 23.97 2.25
CA ARG A 39 -1.59 24.71 3.48
C ARG A 39 -2.48 25.96 3.62
N ARG A 40 -2.57 26.79 2.57
CA ARG A 40 -3.43 28.00 2.59
C ARG A 40 -4.90 27.66 2.81
N THR A 41 -5.36 26.57 2.19
CA THR A 41 -6.74 26.09 2.33
C THR A 41 -7.03 25.58 3.73
N MET A 42 -6.07 24.85 4.33
CA MET A 42 -6.15 24.35 5.69
C MET A 42 -6.22 25.49 6.71
N GLU A 43 -5.42 26.54 6.53
CA GLU A 43 -5.45 27.75 7.39
C GLU A 43 -6.78 28.52 7.22
N LYS A 44 -7.30 28.64 6.00
CA LYS A 44 -8.54 29.38 5.71
C LYS A 44 -9.81 28.71 6.25
N TYR A 45 -9.86 27.38 6.23
CA TYR A 45 -11.07 26.61 6.57
C TYR A 45 -10.91 25.73 7.82
N MET A 46 -9.99 26.10 8.73
CA MET A 46 -9.72 25.32 9.94
C MET A 46 -10.92 25.20 10.90
N SER A 47 -11.82 26.20 10.89
CA SER A 47 -13.01 26.21 11.74
C SER A 47 -14.11 25.28 11.24
N THR A 48 -14.24 25.09 9.93
CA THR A 48 -15.33 24.32 9.31
C THR A 48 -14.90 22.93 8.84
N CYS A 49 -13.59 22.68 8.69
CA CYS A 49 -13.07 21.45 8.13
C CYS A 49 -11.82 20.94 8.86
N ARG A 50 -11.78 19.65 9.19
CA ARG A 50 -10.61 18.92 9.65
C ARG A 50 -10.04 18.09 8.50
N LEU A 51 -8.72 18.12 8.33
CA LEU A 51 -8.03 17.35 7.30
C LEU A 51 -7.31 16.16 7.92
N ILE A 52 -7.45 14.99 7.29
CA ILE A 52 -6.66 13.79 7.58
C ILE A 52 -5.77 13.55 6.36
N LEU A 53 -4.46 13.58 6.58
CA LEU A 53 -3.45 13.43 5.52
C LEU A 53 -2.79 12.06 5.65
N CYS A 54 -3.06 11.16 4.72
CA CYS A 54 -2.42 9.86 4.65
C CYS A 54 -1.22 9.94 3.69
N CYS A 55 -0.03 9.63 4.21
CA CYS A 55 1.21 9.57 3.43
C CYS A 55 2.09 8.42 3.92
N ASN A 56 2.86 7.82 3.01
CA ASN A 56 3.78 6.72 3.34
C ASN A 56 5.16 7.23 3.77
N SER A 57 5.56 8.42 3.31
CA SER A 57 6.83 9.06 3.65
C SER A 57 6.63 10.51 4.04
N THR A 58 6.83 10.82 5.33
CA THR A 58 6.73 12.19 5.85
C THR A 58 7.83 13.11 5.35
N SER A 59 8.89 12.57 4.75
CA SER A 59 10.01 13.35 4.19
C SER A 59 9.62 14.13 2.94
N LYS A 60 8.62 13.64 2.17
CA LYS A 60 8.10 14.31 0.98
C LYS A 60 7.07 15.41 1.31
N VAL A 61 6.66 15.53 2.58
CA VAL A 61 5.69 16.53 3.05
C VAL A 61 6.42 17.79 3.52
N ILE A 62 5.97 18.96 3.06
CA ILE A 62 6.59 20.23 3.44
C ILE A 62 6.50 20.48 4.97
N PRO A 63 7.56 21.00 5.62
CA PRO A 63 7.56 21.26 7.06
C PRO A 63 6.38 22.10 7.59
N PRO A 64 5.85 23.11 6.86
CA PRO A 64 4.69 23.88 7.31
C PRO A 64 3.40 23.07 7.51
N ILE A 65 3.20 21.98 6.77
CA ILE A 65 2.04 21.10 6.98
C ILE A 65 2.29 20.25 8.22
N ARG A 66 3.50 19.66 8.34
CA ARG A 66 3.87 18.81 9.48
C ARG A 66 3.77 19.52 10.83
N SER A 67 4.10 20.81 10.90
CA SER A 67 3.99 21.59 12.15
C SER A 67 2.55 21.88 12.58
N ARG A 68 1.57 21.73 11.69
CA ARG A 68 0.14 22.03 11.94
C ARG A 68 -0.72 20.78 12.11
N CYS A 69 -0.17 19.60 11.84
CA CYS A 69 -0.89 18.33 11.92
C CYS A 69 -0.33 17.48 13.07
N LEU A 70 -1.19 16.72 13.73
CA LEU A 70 -0.76 15.67 14.65
C LEU A 70 -0.14 14.52 13.85
N ALA A 71 1.15 14.26 14.06
CA ALA A 71 1.85 13.18 13.39
C ALA A 71 1.54 11.84 14.06
N VAL A 72 0.61 11.07 13.48
CA VAL A 72 0.31 9.70 13.90
C VAL A 72 1.13 8.73 13.05
N ARG A 73 2.09 8.03 13.68
CA ARG A 73 2.90 7.01 13.00
C ARG A 73 2.25 5.64 13.19
N VAL A 74 1.87 5.01 12.07
CA VAL A 74 1.38 3.62 12.06
C VAL A 74 2.53 2.72 11.61
N PRO A 75 3.21 1.99 12.51
CA PRO A 75 4.25 1.05 12.11
C PRO A 75 3.65 -0.17 11.40
N ALA A 76 4.45 -0.82 10.56
CA ALA A 76 4.07 -2.13 10.01
C ALA A 76 3.86 -3.13 11.15
N PRO A 77 2.89 -4.05 11.07
CA PRO A 77 2.66 -5.06 12.11
C PRO A 77 3.86 -6.01 12.24
N SER A 78 4.03 -6.63 13.40
CA SER A 78 5.03 -7.68 13.58
C SER A 78 4.61 -8.97 12.84
N ILE A 79 5.53 -9.90 12.65
CA ILE A 79 5.23 -11.21 12.04
C ILE A 79 4.18 -11.95 12.89
N GLU A 80 4.31 -11.88 14.21
CA GLU A 80 3.38 -12.48 15.18
C GLU A 80 1.97 -11.87 15.06
N ASP A 81 1.87 -10.53 14.95
CA ASP A 81 0.58 -9.85 14.75
C ASP A 81 -0.09 -10.29 13.45
N ILE A 82 0.69 -10.43 12.37
CA ILE A 82 0.17 -10.90 11.07
C ILE A 82 -0.34 -12.34 11.21
N CYS A 83 0.43 -13.23 11.84
CA CYS A 83 0.00 -14.61 12.10
C CYS A 83 -1.29 -14.67 12.93
N HIS A 84 -1.41 -13.81 13.95
CA HIS A 84 -2.62 -13.73 14.78
C HIS A 84 -3.83 -13.27 13.96
N VAL A 85 -3.67 -12.23 13.13
CA VAL A 85 -4.73 -11.73 12.25
C VAL A 85 -5.14 -12.80 11.22
N LEU A 86 -4.17 -13.46 10.57
CA LEU A 86 -4.43 -14.54 9.61
C LEU A 86 -5.20 -15.69 10.27
N SER A 87 -4.79 -16.11 11.47
CA SER A 87 -5.47 -17.15 12.24
C SER A 87 -6.89 -16.72 12.63
N THR A 88 -7.09 -15.46 13.00
CA THR A 88 -8.41 -14.91 13.35
C THR A 88 -9.34 -14.89 12.15
N VAL A 89 -8.85 -14.47 10.98
CA VAL A 89 -9.62 -14.46 9.74
C VAL A 89 -9.98 -15.88 9.32
N CYS A 90 -9.01 -16.81 9.34
CA CYS A 90 -9.27 -18.22 8.99
C CYS A 90 -10.28 -18.87 9.93
N LYS A 91 -10.18 -18.63 11.25
CA LYS A 91 -11.17 -19.13 12.22
C LYS A 91 -12.57 -18.60 11.95
N LYS A 92 -12.71 -17.32 11.57
CA LYS A 92 -14.02 -16.72 11.22
C LYS A 92 -14.61 -17.30 9.94
N GLU A 93 -13.77 -17.66 8.98
CA GLU A 93 -14.15 -18.33 7.74
C GLU A 93 -14.33 -19.85 7.91
N GLY A 94 -14.12 -20.41 9.11
CA GLY A 94 -14.22 -21.85 9.37
C GLY A 94 -13.09 -22.69 8.75
N LEU A 95 -11.94 -22.06 8.46
CA LEU A 95 -10.78 -22.68 7.84
C LEU A 95 -9.72 -23.05 8.88
N ASN A 96 -9.14 -24.24 8.75
CA ASN A 96 -8.01 -24.67 9.57
C ASN A 96 -6.68 -24.29 8.90
N LEU A 97 -6.12 -23.16 9.31
CA LEU A 97 -4.80 -22.70 8.88
C LEU A 97 -3.70 -23.27 9.80
N PRO A 98 -2.73 -24.05 9.30
CA PRO A 98 -1.60 -24.51 10.11
C PRO A 98 -0.67 -23.35 10.46
N SER A 99 -0.13 -23.36 11.68
CA SER A 99 0.74 -22.29 12.21
C SER A 99 2.01 -22.10 11.36
N GLN A 100 2.58 -23.19 10.84
CA GLN A 100 3.74 -23.15 9.95
C GLN A 100 3.46 -22.38 8.66
N LEU A 101 2.29 -22.61 8.04
CA LEU A 101 1.89 -21.88 6.82
C LEU A 101 1.62 -20.40 7.13
N ALA A 102 0.98 -20.10 8.27
CA ALA A 102 0.74 -18.73 8.70
C ALA A 102 2.06 -17.94 8.86
N GLN A 103 3.08 -18.57 9.46
CA GLN A 103 4.40 -17.97 9.63
C GLN A 103 5.09 -17.73 8.28
N ARG A 104 5.08 -18.72 7.38
CA ARG A 104 5.64 -18.58 6.03
C ARG A 104 4.95 -17.47 5.23
N LEU A 105 3.62 -17.34 5.34
CA LEU A 105 2.86 -16.26 4.73
C LEU A 105 3.26 -14.90 5.30
N ALA A 106 3.41 -14.80 6.63
CA ALA A 106 3.82 -13.56 7.28
C ALA A 106 5.24 -13.14 6.88
N GLU A 107 6.18 -14.08 6.80
CA GLU A 107 7.55 -13.84 6.33
C GLU A 107 7.57 -13.39 4.86
N LYS A 108 6.88 -14.13 3.98
CA LYS A 108 6.82 -13.83 2.53
C LYS A 108 6.09 -12.52 2.20
N SER A 109 5.20 -12.07 3.09
CA SER A 109 4.47 -10.81 2.94
C SER A 109 5.33 -9.56 3.18
N CYS A 110 6.56 -9.70 3.69
CA CYS A 110 7.45 -8.57 4.02
C CYS A 110 6.79 -7.51 4.93
N ARG A 111 6.06 -7.97 5.97
CA ARG A 111 5.27 -7.14 6.90
C ARG A 111 4.14 -6.33 6.27
N ASN A 112 3.67 -6.72 5.08
CA ASN A 112 2.50 -6.15 4.44
C ASN A 112 1.27 -7.02 4.71
N LEU A 113 0.41 -6.57 5.63
CA LEU A 113 -0.80 -7.30 6.01
C LEU A 113 -1.77 -7.53 4.85
N ARG A 114 -1.89 -6.55 3.93
CA ARG A 114 -2.73 -6.71 2.73
C ARG A 114 -2.18 -7.84 1.85
N LYS A 115 -0.86 -7.86 1.64
CA LYS A 115 -0.21 -8.91 0.85
C LYS A 115 -0.39 -10.29 1.51
N ALA A 116 -0.22 -10.37 2.84
CA ALA A 116 -0.39 -11.61 3.60
C ALA A 116 -1.82 -12.18 3.45
N LEU A 117 -2.85 -11.34 3.54
CA LEU A 117 -4.24 -11.76 3.38
C LEU A 117 -4.53 -12.25 1.96
N LEU A 118 -4.10 -11.50 0.94
CA LEU A 118 -4.28 -11.88 -0.46
C LEU A 118 -3.54 -13.19 -0.79
N MET A 119 -2.33 -13.38 -0.25
CA MET A 119 -1.59 -14.64 -0.39
C MET A 119 -2.33 -15.80 0.27
N CYS A 120 -2.88 -15.59 1.47
CA CYS A 120 -3.67 -16.61 2.17
C CYS A 120 -4.92 -17.00 1.38
N GLU A 121 -5.62 -16.03 0.78
CA GLU A 121 -6.78 -16.26 -0.07
C GLU A 121 -6.39 -17.01 -1.36
N ALA A 122 -5.30 -16.61 -2.01
CA ALA A 122 -4.79 -17.28 -3.20
C ALA A 122 -4.38 -18.73 -2.93
N CYS A 123 -3.72 -19.02 -1.79
CA CYS A 123 -3.44 -20.39 -1.36
C CYS A 123 -4.73 -21.22 -1.24
N ARG A 124 -5.79 -20.64 -0.67
CA ARG A 124 -7.08 -21.33 -0.50
C ARG A 124 -7.72 -21.70 -1.83
N VAL A 125 -7.69 -20.77 -2.80
CA VAL A 125 -8.26 -20.96 -4.14
C VAL A 125 -7.50 -22.03 -4.92
N GLN A 126 -6.17 -22.05 -4.78
CA GLN A 126 -5.33 -23.01 -5.48
C GLN A 126 -5.45 -24.42 -4.91
N GLN A 127 -5.43 -24.57 -3.59
CA GLN A 127 -5.50 -25.88 -2.94
C GLN A 127 -6.11 -25.78 -1.55
N TYR A 128 -7.15 -26.58 -1.33
CA TYR A 128 -7.75 -26.83 -0.01
C TYR A 128 -7.96 -28.34 0.17
N PRO A 129 -7.63 -28.95 1.33
CA PRO A 129 -7.21 -28.36 2.61
C PRO A 129 -5.80 -27.74 2.63
N PHE A 130 -5.56 -26.81 3.55
CA PHE A 130 -4.23 -26.22 3.75
C PHE A 130 -3.23 -27.27 4.26
N THR A 131 -2.02 -27.26 3.69
CA THR A 131 -0.89 -28.08 4.14
C THR A 131 0.27 -27.18 4.60
N ALA A 132 1.15 -27.71 5.45
CA ALA A 132 2.29 -26.93 5.96
C ALA A 132 3.29 -26.53 4.85
N ASP A 133 3.50 -27.43 3.89
CA ASP A 133 4.46 -27.28 2.81
C ASP A 133 3.86 -26.71 1.52
N GLN A 134 2.63 -26.17 1.58
CA GLN A 134 1.95 -25.61 0.43
C GLN A 134 2.80 -24.52 -0.26
N GLU A 135 2.81 -24.54 -1.58
CA GLU A 135 3.42 -23.49 -2.37
C GLU A 135 2.58 -22.22 -2.30
N ILE A 136 3.20 -21.12 -1.90
CA ILE A 136 2.52 -19.83 -1.75
C ILE A 136 2.60 -19.10 -3.10
N PRO A 137 1.47 -18.89 -3.80
CA PRO A 137 1.46 -18.21 -5.07
C PRO A 137 1.97 -16.77 -4.90
N GLU A 138 2.75 -16.33 -5.86
CA GLU A 138 3.24 -14.96 -5.95
C GLU A 138 2.50 -14.24 -7.07
N THR A 139 2.52 -12.92 -7.03
CA THR A 139 1.92 -12.11 -8.10
C THR A 139 2.74 -12.22 -9.37
N ASP A 140 2.08 -12.30 -10.53
CA ASP A 140 2.71 -12.51 -11.84
C ASP A 140 3.88 -11.56 -12.11
N TRP A 141 3.72 -10.28 -11.76
CA TRP A 141 4.77 -9.28 -11.96
C TRP A 141 6.02 -9.50 -11.10
N GLU A 142 5.89 -10.08 -9.90
CA GLU A 142 7.04 -10.42 -9.04
C GLU A 142 7.83 -11.59 -9.64
N VAL A 143 7.13 -12.60 -10.16
CA VAL A 143 7.75 -13.72 -10.87
C VAL A 143 8.45 -13.23 -12.14
N TYR A 144 7.74 -12.45 -12.96
CA TYR A 144 8.27 -11.90 -14.19
C TYR A 144 9.50 -11.01 -13.97
N LEU A 145 9.49 -10.21 -12.90
CA LEU A 145 10.62 -9.36 -12.54
C LEU A 145 11.80 -10.18 -12.01
N ARG A 146 11.57 -11.22 -11.20
CA ARG A 146 12.63 -12.13 -10.73
C ARG A 146 13.29 -12.86 -11.89
N GLU A 147 12.52 -13.35 -12.83
CA GLU A 147 13.05 -13.93 -14.07
C GLU A 147 13.87 -12.91 -14.87
N THR A 148 13.42 -11.66 -14.93
CA THR A 148 14.15 -10.57 -15.59
C THR A 148 15.48 -10.29 -14.89
N ALA A 149 15.51 -10.28 -13.55
CA ALA A 149 16.73 -10.13 -12.78
C ALA A 149 17.69 -11.30 -13.02
N ASN A 150 17.19 -12.54 -12.98
CA ASN A 150 17.98 -13.73 -13.30
C ASN A 150 18.52 -13.70 -14.73
N ALA A 151 17.72 -13.20 -15.69
CA ALA A 151 18.11 -13.01 -17.07
C ALA A 151 19.29 -12.05 -17.22
N ILE A 152 19.30 -10.94 -16.46
CA ILE A 152 20.40 -9.96 -16.42
C ILE A 152 21.67 -10.58 -15.84
N VAL A 153 21.55 -11.36 -14.76
CA VAL A 153 22.69 -12.04 -14.11
C VAL A 153 23.28 -13.12 -15.01
N SER A 154 22.43 -13.84 -15.75
CA SER A 154 22.87 -14.98 -16.56
C SER A 154 23.79 -14.60 -17.74
N GLN A 155 23.51 -13.49 -18.43
CA GLN A 155 24.26 -13.08 -19.62
C GLN A 155 24.33 -11.56 -19.74
N GLN A 156 25.54 -11.05 -19.93
CA GLN A 156 25.83 -9.61 -20.02
C GLN A 156 26.22 -9.23 -21.45
N THR A 157 25.38 -9.60 -22.43
CA THR A 157 25.58 -9.27 -23.85
C THR A 157 24.63 -8.16 -24.30
N PRO A 158 24.98 -7.37 -25.34
CA PRO A 158 24.07 -6.35 -25.89
C PRO A 158 22.74 -6.91 -26.39
N GLN A 159 22.73 -8.16 -26.87
CA GLN A 159 21.51 -8.85 -27.29
C GLN A 159 20.57 -9.10 -26.10
N ARG A 160 21.12 -9.60 -24.97
CA ARG A 160 20.35 -9.82 -23.75
C ARG A 160 19.79 -8.51 -23.18
N LEU A 161 20.55 -7.42 -23.29
CA LEU A 161 20.08 -6.10 -22.87
C LEU A 161 18.85 -5.65 -23.66
N LEU A 162 18.77 -5.96 -24.97
CA LEU A 162 17.62 -5.64 -25.80
C LEU A 162 16.37 -6.41 -25.36
N GLU A 163 16.53 -7.70 -25.01
CA GLU A 163 15.46 -8.53 -24.47
C GLU A 163 14.97 -8.00 -23.11
N VAL A 164 15.90 -7.70 -22.19
CA VAL A 164 15.59 -7.11 -20.87
C VAL A 164 14.85 -5.79 -21.03
N ARG A 165 15.25 -4.95 -21.99
CA ARG A 165 14.53 -3.71 -22.30
C ARG A 165 13.08 -3.99 -22.70
N GLY A 166 12.83 -5.02 -23.51
CA GLY A 166 11.49 -5.48 -23.86
C GLY A 166 10.67 -5.88 -22.64
N ARG A 167 11.27 -6.66 -21.72
CA ARG A 167 10.63 -7.08 -20.46
C ARG A 167 10.28 -5.89 -19.56
N LEU A 168 11.16 -4.89 -19.47
CA LEU A 168 10.88 -3.66 -18.72
C LEU A 168 9.74 -2.86 -19.34
N TYR A 169 9.65 -2.78 -20.67
CA TYR A 169 8.53 -2.12 -21.35
C TYR A 169 7.19 -2.83 -21.06
N GLU A 170 7.18 -4.15 -21.00
CA GLU A 170 5.99 -4.92 -20.64
C GLU A 170 5.51 -4.59 -19.21
N LEU A 171 6.42 -4.55 -18.24
CA LEU A 171 6.11 -4.15 -16.86
C LEU A 171 5.56 -2.71 -16.77
N LEU A 172 6.14 -1.77 -17.51
CA LEU A 172 5.67 -0.38 -17.55
C LEU A 172 4.28 -0.27 -18.22
N THR A 173 4.02 -1.08 -19.24
CA THR A 173 2.71 -1.14 -19.92
C THR A 173 1.62 -1.62 -18.98
N HIS A 174 1.93 -2.54 -18.07
CA HIS A 174 1.05 -3.00 -17.00
C HIS A 174 0.90 -2.00 -15.84
N CYS A 175 1.35 -0.75 -16.00
CA CYS A 175 1.21 0.33 -15.01
C CYS A 175 1.88 0.03 -13.66
N ILE A 176 2.95 -0.78 -13.68
CA ILE A 176 3.77 -1.01 -12.49
C ILE A 176 4.69 0.20 -12.31
N PRO A 177 4.69 0.86 -11.14
CA PRO A 177 5.53 2.03 -10.93
C PRO A 177 7.02 1.71 -11.10
N PRO A 178 7.80 2.55 -11.81
CA PRO A 178 9.23 2.33 -12.00
C PRO A 178 10.01 2.22 -10.69
N GLU A 179 9.58 2.95 -9.65
CA GLU A 179 10.17 2.88 -8.31
C GLU A 179 10.07 1.48 -7.69
N ILE A 180 9.00 0.74 -7.99
CA ILE A 180 8.80 -0.64 -7.53
C ILE A 180 9.67 -1.59 -8.32
N ILE A 181 9.73 -1.42 -9.65
CA ILE A 181 10.59 -2.22 -10.53
C ILE A 181 12.05 -2.11 -10.07
N MET A 182 12.56 -0.90 -9.86
CA MET A 182 13.94 -0.67 -9.45
C MET A 182 14.26 -1.18 -8.03
N LYS A 183 13.26 -1.26 -7.15
CA LYS A 183 13.46 -1.77 -5.79
C LYS A 183 13.58 -3.29 -5.74
N VAL A 184 13.01 -3.98 -6.72
CA VAL A 184 12.88 -5.44 -6.73
C VAL A 184 13.83 -6.11 -7.73
N ILE A 185 14.26 -5.39 -8.78
CA ILE A 185 15.28 -5.87 -9.74
C ILE A 185 16.69 -5.90 -9.11
#